data_AF-A0A097QY72-F1
#
_entry.id   AF-A0A097QY72-F1
#
_cell.length_a   1.000
_cell.length_b   1.000
_cell.length_c   1.000
_cell.angle_alpha   90.00
_cell.angle_beta   90.00
_cell.angle_gamma   90.00
#
_symmetry.space_group_name_H-M   'P 1'
#
loop_
_entity.id
_entity.type
_entity.pdbx_description
1 polymer ?
#
loop_
_entity_poly.entity_id
_entity_poly.type
_entity_poly.pdbx_seq_one_letter_code
_entity_poly.pdbx_strand_id
1 'polypeptide(L)'
;MSEIERILKEEIDRVNKAEHRDNRPRFSISFIKKHPGLFVGMYLAYAATLAVMLQSETLADVTWVMTLLFVGLNLFFFFDVNPRYHYDDIDVLDLRVCFNGEWYNTRMVPDALVDSILQSSQVDESRKQKLRAIMQRKSELSFYDIFAVGQNRSPV
;
A
#
# COMPACT_ATOMS: atom_id res chain seq x y z
N MET A 1 -7.28 -26.42 -2.50
CA MET A 1 -7.61 -24.98 -2.68
C MET A 1 -9.04 -24.80 -2.23
N SER A 2 -9.29 -23.91 -1.27
CA SER A 2 -10.66 -23.67 -0.79
C SER A 2 -11.41 -22.76 -1.76
N GLU A 3 -12.74 -22.82 -1.79
CA GLU A 3 -13.54 -21.95 -2.67
C GLU A 3 -13.36 -20.46 -2.31
N ILE A 4 -13.23 -20.13 -1.02
CA ILE A 4 -12.94 -18.76 -0.55
C ILE A 4 -11.57 -18.30 -1.08
N GLU A 5 -10.56 -19.18 -1.06
CA GLU A 5 -9.24 -18.88 -1.59
C GLU A 5 -9.28 -18.64 -3.10
N ARG A 6 -10.05 -19.43 -3.86
CA ARG A 6 -10.24 -19.20 -5.30
C ARG A 6 -10.88 -17.84 -5.57
N ILE A 7 -11.98 -17.54 -4.88
CA ILE A 7 -12.70 -16.25 -5.00
C ILE A 7 -11.78 -15.07 -4.64
N LEU A 8 -10.98 -15.19 -3.57
CA LEU A 8 -10.06 -14.13 -3.14
C LEU A 8 -8.91 -13.94 -4.14
N LYS A 9 -8.36 -15.03 -4.69
CA LYS A 9 -7.32 -14.97 -5.74
C LYS A 9 -7.84 -14.29 -7.00
N GLU A 10 -9.05 -14.61 -7.44
CA GLU A 10 -9.70 -13.98 -8.60
C GLU A 10 -9.89 -12.48 -8.39
N GLU A 11 -10.29 -12.08 -7.18
CA GLU A 11 -10.45 -10.67 -6.82
C GLU A 11 -9.11 -9.93 -6.79
N ILE A 12 -8.08 -10.52 -6.20
CA ILE A 12 -6.72 -9.97 -6.17
C ILE A 12 -6.21 -9.78 -7.61
N ASP A 13 -6.42 -10.75 -8.49
CA ASP A 13 -6.03 -10.62 -9.90
C ASP A 13 -6.82 -9.54 -10.64
N ARG A 14 -8.11 -9.39 -10.33
CA ARG A 14 -8.94 -8.29 -10.86
C ARG A 14 -8.40 -6.94 -10.42
N VAL A 15 -8.11 -6.76 -9.13
CA VAL A 15 -7.53 -5.52 -8.57
C VAL A 15 -6.15 -5.24 -9.17
N ASN A 16 -5.29 -6.25 -9.26
CA ASN A 16 -3.96 -6.12 -9.88
C ASN A 16 -4.05 -5.63 -11.33
N LYS A 17 -5.02 -6.13 -12.11
CA LYS A 17 -5.25 -5.69 -13.49
C LYS A 17 -5.84 -4.28 -13.55
N ALA A 18 -6.86 -4.00 -12.75
CA ALA A 18 -7.57 -2.71 -12.74
C ALA A 18 -6.68 -1.55 -12.29
N GLU A 19 -5.84 -1.77 -11.27
CA GLU A 19 -4.91 -0.76 -10.75
C GLU A 19 -3.53 -0.78 -11.44
N HIS A 20 -3.35 -1.64 -12.45
CA HIS A 20 -2.08 -1.84 -13.15
C HIS A 20 -0.88 -2.07 -12.22
N ARG A 21 -1.04 -2.98 -11.25
CA ARG A 21 -0.01 -3.33 -10.25
C ARG A 21 1.03 -4.25 -10.88
N ASP A 22 2.06 -3.65 -11.47
CA ASP A 22 3.06 -4.32 -12.32
C ASP A 22 4.47 -4.38 -11.70
N ASN A 23 4.64 -3.96 -10.44
CA ASN A 23 5.93 -3.86 -9.75
C ASN A 23 6.96 -2.94 -10.45
N ARG A 24 6.53 -2.08 -11.39
CA ARG A 24 7.45 -1.20 -12.13
C ARG A 24 7.53 0.17 -11.47
N PRO A 25 8.73 0.77 -11.38
CA PRO A 25 8.86 2.15 -10.94
C PRO A 25 8.25 3.07 -12.00
N ARG A 26 7.33 3.94 -11.56
CA ARG A 26 6.68 4.94 -12.40
C ARG A 26 7.05 6.32 -11.89
N PHE A 27 7.25 7.22 -12.84
CA PHE A 27 7.42 8.63 -12.52
C PHE A 27 6.08 9.20 -12.04
N SER A 28 6.04 9.68 -10.80
CA SER A 28 4.83 10.13 -10.13
C SER A 28 5.06 11.49 -9.46
N ILE A 29 4.15 12.43 -9.73
CA ILE A 29 4.09 13.75 -9.06
C ILE A 29 3.16 13.67 -7.84
N SER A 30 2.76 12.45 -7.44
CA SER A 30 1.82 12.22 -6.33
C SER A 30 2.31 12.84 -5.02
N PHE A 31 3.62 12.78 -4.74
CA PHE A 31 4.20 13.37 -3.54
C PHE A 31 3.93 14.88 -3.43
N ILE A 32 4.15 15.64 -4.52
CA ILE A 32 3.90 17.09 -4.55
C ILE A 32 2.43 17.41 -4.35
N LYS A 33 1.53 16.61 -4.96
CA LYS A 33 0.08 16.80 -4.83
C LYS A 33 -0.42 16.49 -3.42
N LYS A 34 0.09 15.42 -2.81
CA LYS A 34 -0.36 14.93 -1.50
C LYS A 34 0.24 15.72 -0.34
N HIS A 35 1.47 16.20 -0.49
CA HIS A 35 2.22 16.90 0.56
C HIS A 35 2.88 18.20 0.06
N PRO A 36 2.10 19.18 -0.44
CA PRO A 36 2.66 20.40 -1.03
C PRO A 36 3.46 21.24 -0.02
N GLY A 37 2.98 21.33 1.22
CA GLY A 37 3.68 22.08 2.28
C GLY A 37 5.02 21.45 2.68
N LEU A 38 5.09 20.12 2.75
CA LEU A 38 6.33 19.41 3.05
C LEU A 38 7.35 19.58 1.92
N PHE A 39 6.88 19.52 0.67
CA PHE A 39 7.73 19.76 -0.49
C PHE A 39 8.31 21.17 -0.48
N VAL A 40 7.48 22.20 -0.29
CA VAL A 40 7.95 23.61 -0.22
C VAL A 40 8.90 23.81 0.96
N GLY A 41 8.55 23.28 2.14
CA GLY A 41 9.37 23.39 3.35
C GLY A 41 10.77 22.78 3.18
N MET A 42 10.85 21.64 2.49
CA MET A 42 12.12 20.98 2.18
C MET A 42 13.04 21.87 1.30
N TYR A 43 12.49 22.52 0.26
CA TYR A 43 13.28 23.42 -0.59
C TYR A 43 13.68 24.71 0.14
N LEU A 44 12.81 25.25 1.00
CA LEU A 44 13.15 26.40 1.84
C LEU A 44 14.26 26.08 2.83
N ALA A 45 14.18 24.92 3.50
CA ALA A 45 15.22 24.47 4.41
C ALA A 45 16.56 24.26 3.68
N TYR A 46 16.53 23.60 2.52
CA TYR A 46 17.71 23.44 1.68
C TYR A 46 18.33 24.78 1.26
N ALA A 47 17.52 25.74 0.80
CA ALA A 47 17.99 27.07 0.42
C ALA A 47 18.62 27.82 1.59
N ALA A 48 18.01 27.73 2.78
CA ALA A 48 18.56 28.34 3.99
C ALA A 48 19.91 27.70 4.38
N THR A 49 20.03 26.37 4.35
CA THR A 49 21.29 25.67 4.64
C THR A 49 22.37 26.03 3.62
N LEU A 50 22.02 26.06 2.33
CA LEU A 50 22.95 26.45 1.26
C LEU A 50 23.46 27.88 1.45
N ALA A 51 22.58 28.83 1.78
CA ALA A 51 22.96 30.22 2.02
C ALA A 51 23.95 30.38 3.18
N VAL A 52 23.80 29.59 4.25
CA VAL A 52 24.74 29.59 5.38
C VAL A 52 26.07 28.94 5.00
N MET A 53 26.05 27.82 4.28
CA MET A 53 27.27 27.12 3.88
C MET A 53 28.13 27.93 2.90
N LEU A 54 27.51 28.70 2.00
CA LEU A 54 28.23 29.56 1.06
C LEU A 54 28.97 30.71 1.74
N GLN A 55 28.55 31.13 2.93
CA GLN A 55 29.24 32.15 3.72
C GLN A 55 30.42 31.58 4.53
N SER A 56 30.57 30.26 4.56
CA SER A 56 31.61 29.58 5.32
C SER A 56 32.78 29.19 4.43
N GLU A 57 33.96 29.72 4.75
CA GLU A 57 35.21 29.41 4.02
C GLU A 57 35.57 27.91 4.05
N THR A 58 35.11 27.16 5.05
CA THR A 58 35.40 25.73 5.19
C THR A 58 34.40 24.82 4.48
N LEU A 59 33.16 25.29 4.26
CA LEU A 59 32.06 24.48 3.75
C LEU A 59 31.64 24.83 2.33
N ALA A 60 32.00 26.02 1.83
CA ALA A 60 31.63 26.50 0.50
C ALA A 60 32.03 25.51 -0.61
N ASP A 61 33.23 24.94 -0.52
CA ASP A 61 33.77 23.99 -1.52
C ASP A 61 33.06 22.63 -1.53
N VAL A 62 32.30 22.28 -0.47
CA VAL A 62 31.57 21.00 -0.35
C VAL A 62 30.08 21.15 -0.70
N THR A 63 29.60 22.37 -0.91
CA THR A 63 28.18 22.65 -1.20
C THR A 63 27.62 21.84 -2.38
N TRP A 64 28.44 21.59 -3.41
CA TRP A 64 28.05 20.78 -4.57
C TRP A 64 27.68 19.33 -4.20
N VAL A 65 28.35 18.74 -3.20
CA VAL A 65 28.03 17.38 -2.70
C VAL A 65 26.66 17.39 -2.06
N MET A 66 26.38 18.40 -1.23
CA MET A 66 25.07 18.55 -0.60
C MET A 66 23.97 18.76 -1.65
N THR A 67 24.22 19.57 -2.69
CA THR A 67 23.29 19.75 -3.80
C THR A 67 23.03 18.45 -4.55
N LEU A 68 24.07 17.69 -4.89
CA LEU A 68 23.90 16.40 -5.55
C LEU A 68 23.12 15.41 -4.70
N LEU A 69 23.40 15.34 -3.39
CA LEU A 69 22.69 14.49 -2.46
C LEU A 69 21.23 14.91 -2.33
N PHE A 70 20.96 16.22 -2.21
CA PHE A 70 19.61 16.75 -2.19
C PHE A 70 18.84 16.40 -3.46
N VAL A 71 19.42 16.62 -4.64
CA VAL A 71 18.80 16.29 -5.93
C VAL A 71 18.57 14.77 -6.06
N GLY A 72 19.55 13.95 -5.69
CA GLY A 72 19.45 12.49 -5.75
C GLY A 72 18.35 11.93 -4.85
N LEU A 73 18.29 12.39 -3.59
CA LEU A 73 17.24 12.00 -2.65
C LEU A 73 15.87 12.55 -3.07
N ASN A 74 15.81 13.77 -3.61
CA ASN A 74 14.58 14.35 -4.15
C ASN A 74 14.06 13.55 -5.33
N LEU A 75 14.95 13.09 -6.22
CA LEU A 75 14.59 12.31 -7.39
C LEU A 75 13.85 11.02 -6.99
N PHE A 76 14.23 10.43 -5.85
CA PHE A 76 13.58 9.24 -5.32
C PHE A 76 12.11 9.46 -4.98
N PHE A 77 11.70 10.65 -4.51
CA PHE A 77 10.30 10.96 -4.25
C PHE A 77 9.42 10.98 -5.50
N PHE A 78 10.01 11.07 -6.69
CA PHE A 78 9.28 11.01 -7.95
C PHE A 78 9.12 9.59 -8.47
N PHE A 79 9.70 8.59 -7.83
CA PHE A 79 9.49 7.20 -8.20
C PHE A 79 8.49 6.56 -7.24
N ASP A 80 7.38 6.12 -7.81
CA ASP A 80 6.34 5.37 -7.11
C ASP A 80 6.29 3.96 -7.72
N VAL A 81 6.19 2.94 -6.88
CA VAL A 81 6.10 1.54 -7.32
C VAL A 81 4.79 1.01 -6.80
N ASN A 82 3.94 0.49 -7.70
CA ASN A 82 2.69 -0.13 -7.30
C ASN A 82 2.88 -1.66 -7.20
N PRO A 83 3.13 -2.22 -5.99
CA PRO A 83 3.49 -3.63 -5.85
C PRO A 83 2.30 -4.53 -6.14
N ARG A 84 2.53 -5.63 -6.86
CA ARG A 84 1.48 -6.62 -7.15
C ARG A 84 1.06 -7.35 -5.88
N TYR A 85 -0.24 -7.50 -5.67
CA TYR A 85 -0.78 -8.29 -4.57
C TYR A 85 -0.75 -9.78 -4.88
N HIS A 86 -0.46 -10.58 -3.86
CA HIS A 86 -0.57 -12.04 -3.92
C HIS A 86 -1.32 -12.54 -2.68
N TYR A 87 -2.07 -13.62 -2.85
CA TYR A 87 -2.81 -14.26 -1.77
C TYR A 87 -1.88 -14.73 -0.64
N ASP A 88 -0.70 -15.24 -1.00
CA ASP A 88 0.26 -15.79 -0.04
C ASP A 88 0.90 -14.71 0.86
N ASP A 89 0.82 -13.44 0.45
CA ASP A 89 1.39 -12.30 1.18
C ASP A 89 0.41 -11.69 2.20
N ILE A 90 -0.83 -12.20 2.35
CA ILE A 90 -1.87 -11.57 3.19
C ILE A 90 -1.56 -11.62 4.69
N ASP A 91 -0.94 -12.71 5.17
CA ASP A 91 -0.61 -12.94 6.59
C ASP A 91 0.90 -12.81 6.87
N VAL A 92 1.68 -12.50 5.84
CA VAL A 92 3.13 -12.29 5.94
C VAL A 92 3.41 -10.79 5.94
N LEU A 93 4.38 -10.36 6.75
CA LEU A 93 4.88 -8.99 6.69
C LEU A 93 5.66 -8.79 5.38
N ASP A 94 4.96 -8.54 4.27
CA ASP A 94 5.58 -8.14 3.02
C ASP A 94 5.96 -6.66 3.06
N LEU A 95 7.24 -6.40 3.30
CA LEU A 95 7.82 -5.06 3.34
C LEU A 95 7.51 -4.24 2.08
N ARG A 96 7.36 -4.87 0.90
CA ARG A 96 7.06 -4.15 -0.36
C ARG A 96 5.73 -3.40 -0.29
N VAL A 97 4.73 -4.02 0.33
CA VAL A 97 3.39 -3.45 0.46
C VAL A 97 3.35 -2.48 1.64
N CYS A 98 4.01 -2.83 2.76
CA CYS A 98 4.14 -1.97 3.93
C CYS A 98 4.85 -0.64 3.65
N PHE A 99 5.94 -0.64 2.86
CA PHE A 99 6.68 0.58 2.53
C PHE A 99 5.88 1.56 1.66
N ASN A 100 4.93 1.06 0.88
CA ASN A 100 4.01 1.89 0.08
C ASN A 100 2.76 2.32 0.87
N GLY A 101 2.65 1.94 2.15
CA GLY A 101 1.55 2.31 3.02
C GLY A 101 0.23 1.60 2.71
N GLU A 102 0.25 0.55 1.90
CA GLU A 102 -0.91 -0.27 1.63
C GLU A 102 -0.88 -1.51 2.53
N TRP A 103 -2.02 -1.91 3.10
CA TRP A 103 -2.13 -3.07 3.98
C TRP A 103 -3.37 -3.86 3.62
N TYR A 104 -3.30 -5.19 3.63
CA TYR A 104 -4.46 -6.05 3.38
C TYR A 104 -5.58 -5.88 4.43
N ASN A 105 -5.26 -5.34 5.60
CA ASN A 105 -6.23 -5.01 6.66
C ASN A 105 -6.93 -3.66 6.40
N THR A 106 -6.30 -2.73 5.68
CA THR A 106 -6.91 -1.43 5.34
C THR A 106 -7.56 -1.41 3.97
N ARG A 107 -7.29 -2.41 3.13
CA ARG A 107 -7.96 -2.60 1.84
C ARG A 107 -9.30 -3.29 2.01
N MET A 108 -10.37 -2.57 1.69
CA MET A 108 -11.74 -3.10 1.72
C MET A 108 -12.00 -3.98 0.51
N VAL A 109 -12.71 -5.08 0.75
CA VAL A 109 -13.23 -5.94 -0.32
C VAL A 109 -14.57 -5.38 -0.82
N PRO A 110 -14.88 -5.53 -2.12
CA PRO A 110 -16.18 -5.12 -2.65
C PRO A 110 -17.29 -6.04 -2.14
N ASP A 111 -18.48 -5.49 -1.88
CA ASP A 111 -19.64 -6.25 -1.39
C ASP A 111 -20.01 -7.44 -2.28
N ALA A 112 -19.82 -7.30 -3.60
CA ALA A 112 -20.04 -8.38 -4.56
C ALA A 112 -19.17 -9.64 -4.28
N LEU A 113 -17.98 -9.47 -3.69
CA LEU A 113 -17.13 -10.58 -3.27
C LEU A 113 -17.76 -11.34 -2.09
N VAL A 114 -18.26 -10.58 -1.12
CA VAL A 114 -18.91 -11.11 0.08
C VAL A 114 -20.18 -11.88 -0.31
N ASP A 115 -20.97 -11.32 -1.20
CA ASP A 115 -22.16 -11.96 -1.76
C ASP A 115 -21.82 -13.26 -2.50
N SER A 116 -20.73 -13.25 -3.28
CA SER A 116 -20.26 -14.45 -4.00
C SER A 116 -19.89 -15.58 -3.02
N ILE A 117 -19.28 -15.24 -1.89
CA ILE A 117 -18.94 -16.22 -0.84
C ILE A 117 -20.20 -16.76 -0.15
N LEU A 118 -21.18 -15.90 0.12
CA LEU A 118 -22.44 -16.29 0.78
C LEU A 118 -23.34 -17.15 -0.13
N GLN A 119 -23.36 -16.86 -1.43
CA GLN A 119 -24.16 -17.58 -2.43
C GLN A 119 -23.51 -18.89 -2.89
N SER A 120 -22.19 -19.04 -2.73
CA SER A 120 -21.51 -20.27 -3.13
C SER A 120 -21.96 -21.47 -2.30
N SER A 121 -22.40 -22.53 -2.99
CA SER A 121 -22.77 -23.81 -2.37
C SER A 121 -21.56 -24.63 -1.91
N GLN A 122 -20.35 -24.26 -2.35
CA GLN A 122 -19.10 -24.94 -1.98
C GLN A 122 -18.44 -24.36 -0.72
N VAL A 123 -19.00 -23.28 -0.17
CA VAL A 123 -18.55 -22.71 1.09
C VAL A 123 -19.38 -23.29 2.24
N ASP A 124 -18.69 -23.88 3.21
CA ASP A 124 -19.33 -24.44 4.40
C ASP A 124 -20.11 -23.38 5.20
N GLU A 125 -21.28 -23.78 5.74
CA GLU A 125 -22.17 -22.87 6.46
C GLU A 125 -21.52 -22.30 7.74
N SER A 126 -20.57 -23.01 8.37
CA SER A 126 -19.83 -22.47 9.52
C SER A 126 -19.03 -21.23 9.13
N ARG A 127 -18.41 -21.23 7.95
CA ARG A 127 -17.64 -20.08 7.43
C ARG A 127 -18.55 -18.92 7.05
N LYS A 128 -19.71 -19.19 6.47
CA LYS A 128 -20.72 -18.15 6.17
C LYS A 128 -21.28 -17.52 7.44
N GLN A 129 -21.53 -18.31 8.48
CA GLN A 129 -21.96 -17.79 9.78
C GLN A 129 -20.89 -16.88 10.41
N LYS A 130 -19.61 -17.28 10.35
CA LYS A 130 -18.49 -16.42 10.79
C LYS A 130 -18.46 -15.11 10.01
N LEU A 131 -18.57 -15.17 8.69
CA LEU A 131 -18.59 -13.96 7.85
C LEU A 131 -19.73 -13.01 8.23
N ARG A 132 -20.95 -13.53 8.39
CA ARG A 132 -22.12 -12.75 8.85
C ARG A 132 -21.90 -12.14 10.24
N ALA A 133 -21.26 -12.86 11.16
CA ALA A 133 -20.95 -12.34 12.48
C ALA A 133 -19.96 -11.16 12.45
N ILE A 134 -19.00 -11.17 11.50
CA ILE A 134 -18.07 -10.05 11.29
C ILE A 134 -18.81 -8.86 10.68
N MET A 135 -19.66 -9.08 9.68
CA MET A 135 -20.46 -8.03 9.04
C MET A 135 -21.38 -7.30 10.03
N GLN A 136 -21.83 -7.98 11.09
CA GLN A 136 -22.63 -7.34 12.15
C GLN A 136 -21.81 -6.43 13.06
N ARG A 137 -20.50 -6.66 13.16
CA ARG A 137 -19.58 -5.91 14.04
C ARG A 137 -18.83 -4.81 13.30
N LYS A 138 -18.51 -5.05 12.03
CA LYS A 138 -17.68 -4.20 11.18
C LYS A 138 -18.46 -3.88 9.91
N SER A 139 -18.64 -2.59 9.63
CA SER A 139 -19.38 -2.13 8.44
C SER A 139 -18.66 -2.43 7.13
N GLU A 140 -17.33 -2.54 7.15
CA GLU A 140 -16.50 -2.78 5.97
C GLU A 140 -15.56 -3.96 6.22
N LEU A 141 -15.56 -4.94 5.31
CA LEU A 141 -14.68 -6.10 5.38
C LEU A 141 -13.38 -5.84 4.63
N SER A 142 -12.25 -6.27 5.21
CA SER A 142 -10.95 -6.20 4.57
C SER A 142 -10.56 -7.52 3.88
N PHE A 143 -9.54 -7.47 3.01
CA PHE A 143 -8.97 -8.71 2.43
C PHE A 143 -8.48 -9.68 3.50
N TYR A 144 -7.95 -9.16 4.61
CA TYR A 144 -7.52 -9.98 5.75
C TYR A 144 -8.69 -10.71 6.43
N ASP A 145 -9.83 -10.05 6.62
CA ASP A 145 -11.00 -10.66 7.26
C ASP A 145 -11.52 -11.87 6.47
N ILE A 146 -11.59 -11.75 5.14
CA ILE A 146 -12.01 -12.84 4.26
C ILE A 146 -11.00 -13.99 4.28
N PHE A 147 -9.71 -13.66 4.28
CA PHE A 147 -8.65 -14.64 4.39
C PHE A 147 -8.71 -15.42 5.72
N ALA A 148 -8.93 -14.73 6.84
CA ALA A 148 -9.06 -15.34 8.16
C ALA A 148 -10.24 -16.33 8.21
N VAL A 149 -11.40 -15.97 7.64
CA VAL A 149 -12.55 -16.86 7.51
C VAL A 149 -12.22 -18.08 6.63
N GLY A 150 -11.51 -17.89 5.52
CA GLY A 150 -11.03 -18.95 4.64
C GLY A 150 -10.12 -19.95 5.36
N GLN A 151 -9.23 -19.47 6.22
CA GLN A 151 -8.34 -20.28 7.06
C GLN A 151 -9.01 -20.80 8.34
N ASN A 152 -10.29 -20.50 8.56
CA ASN A 152 -11.03 -20.84 9.77
C ASN A 152 -10.47 -20.20 11.06
N ARG A 153 -9.66 -19.14 10.94
CA ARG A 153 -9.10 -18.37 12.05
C ARG A 153 -10.09 -17.33 12.54
N SER A 154 -9.91 -16.84 13.76
CA SER A 154 -10.65 -15.67 14.24
C SER A 154 -10.06 -14.41 13.60
N PRO A 155 -10.87 -13.52 13.02
CA PRO A 155 -10.41 -12.20 12.58
C PRO A 155 -10.01 -11.37 13.81
N VAL A 156 -9.03 -10.49 13.62
CA VAL A 156 -8.49 -9.58 14.66
C VAL A 156 -9.17 -8.23 14.59
#